data_AF-A0AA39ZNV2-F1
#
_entry.id   AF-A0AA39ZNV2-F1
#
_cell.length_a   1.000
_cell.length_b   1.000
_cell.length_c   1.000
_cell.angle_alpha   90.00
_cell.angle_beta   90.00
_cell.angle_gamma   90.00
#
_symmetry.space_group_name_H-M   'P 1'
#
loop_
_entity.id
_entity.type
_entity.pdbx_description
1 polymer ?
#
loop_
_entity_poly.entity_id
_entity_poly.type
_entity_poly.pdbx_seq_one_letter_code
_entity_poly.pdbx_strand_id
1 'polypeptide(L)'
;MSLLWYNRGEEKTRLWLEFQVVHDGLDEGISKHHQPAQTFTCFGDLPPEIRLSIWEVLIQPRIVLAACVDNRCKVQKHAQMAKRSTTRSIPVLLHVNRESRTLALRHYELTFAWKIPPRLAAPETSVLPAQGDARVWFNYNLDALLLLGELEPYDEFGFSSPMSHFFRKEDTARIKHIACAFEELHLSLYESDSIFGTLFHIIDRCPAAQRLLITTTTEDTETRHLRLPTLDNVVQKLWSAFLNGTTCVNESLANMQILMIAEDGLASFINEHR
;
A
#
# COMPACT_ATOMS: atom_id res chain seq x y z
N MET A 1 27.01 -11.99 -24.79
CA MET A 1 27.90 -12.05 -23.62
C MET A 1 28.46 -10.66 -23.33
N SER A 2 27.77 -9.88 -22.50
CA SER A 2 28.35 -8.70 -21.86
C SER A 2 27.79 -8.61 -20.44
N LEU A 3 28.65 -8.97 -19.49
CA LEU A 3 28.47 -8.89 -18.04
C LEU A 3 28.46 -7.42 -17.62
N LEU A 4 27.32 -6.73 -17.77
CA LEU A 4 27.15 -5.35 -17.32
C LEU A 4 26.55 -5.22 -15.91
N TRP A 5 26.17 -6.33 -15.28
CA TRP A 5 25.56 -6.34 -13.94
C TRP A 5 26.57 -6.59 -12.80
N TYR A 6 27.85 -6.85 -13.11
CA TYR A 6 28.89 -7.14 -12.11
C TYR A 6 29.96 -6.05 -12.02
N ASN A 7 29.55 -4.78 -12.13
CA ASN A 7 30.41 -3.63 -11.83
C ASN A 7 29.67 -2.66 -10.89
N ARG A 8 29.08 -3.19 -9.80
CA ARG A 8 28.59 -2.40 -8.66
C ARG A 8 29.71 -2.20 -7.65
N GLY A 9 30.64 -1.30 -7.98
CA GLY A 9 31.59 -0.78 -7.01
C GLY A 9 30.90 0.11 -5.98
N GLU A 10 31.04 -0.27 -4.70
CA GLU A 10 31.19 0.58 -3.51
C GLU A 10 29.99 1.22 -2.78
N GLU A 11 28.80 1.39 -3.36
CA GLU A 11 27.67 1.92 -2.57
C GLU A 11 26.81 0.80 -1.97
N LYS A 12 26.92 0.57 -0.66
CA LYS A 12 26.03 -0.34 0.08
C LYS A 12 24.57 0.09 -0.14
N THR A 13 23.71 -0.85 -0.51
CA THR A 13 22.24 -0.69 -0.58
C THR A 13 21.73 -0.12 0.74
N ARG A 14 20.89 0.90 0.69
CA ARG A 14 20.30 1.51 1.89
C ARG A 14 18.81 1.65 1.68
N LEU A 15 18.05 0.87 2.44
CA LEU A 15 16.60 0.87 2.36
C LEU A 15 15.99 1.80 3.41
N TRP A 16 14.78 2.29 3.18
CA TRP A 16 13.89 2.91 4.17
C TRP A 16 12.44 2.87 3.67
N LEU A 17 11.48 3.08 4.59
CA LEU A 17 10.08 3.23 4.21
C LEU A 17 9.65 4.69 4.21
N GLU A 18 8.94 5.08 3.16
CA GLU A 18 8.21 6.35 3.06
C GLU A 18 6.72 6.09 2.93
N PHE A 19 5.91 7.03 3.43
CA PHE A 19 4.46 6.90 3.41
C PHE A 19 3.82 8.13 2.76
N GLN A 20 2.75 7.89 2.01
CA GLN A 20 1.96 8.92 1.33
C GLN A 20 0.51 8.51 1.32
N VAL A 21 -0.41 9.44 1.57
CA VAL A 21 -1.84 9.18 1.34
C VAL A 21 -2.15 9.61 -0.08
N VAL A 22 -2.53 8.64 -0.93
CA VAL A 22 -2.77 8.88 -2.35
C VAL A 22 -4.24 9.13 -2.68
N HIS A 23 -5.14 8.68 -1.81
CA HIS A 23 -6.57 8.93 -1.92
C HIS A 23 -7.18 9.04 -0.52
N ASP A 24 -8.04 10.03 -0.27
CA ASP A 24 -8.69 10.24 1.04
C ASP A 24 -10.19 9.87 1.06
N GLY A 25 -10.75 9.45 -0.08
CA GLY A 25 -12.14 9.01 -0.20
C GLY A 25 -13.16 10.15 -0.31
N LEU A 26 -12.72 11.42 -0.26
CA LEU A 26 -13.60 12.59 -0.25
C LEU A 26 -13.67 13.31 -1.61
N ASP A 27 -12.73 13.01 -2.52
CA ASP A 27 -12.63 13.65 -3.84
C ASP A 27 -13.54 13.03 -4.93
N GLU A 28 -14.14 11.86 -4.67
CA GLU A 28 -15.07 11.19 -5.60
C GLU A 28 -16.44 11.91 -5.63
N GLY A 29 -16.53 13.01 -6.36
CA GLY A 29 -17.80 13.69 -6.64
C GLY A 29 -17.79 15.21 -6.59
N ILE A 30 -16.66 15.82 -6.19
CA ILE A 30 -16.52 17.28 -6.27
C ILE A 30 -16.27 17.65 -7.73
N SER A 31 -17.36 17.94 -8.46
CA SER A 31 -17.31 18.51 -9.80
C SER A 31 -16.28 19.64 -9.83
N LYS A 32 -15.34 19.64 -10.79
CA LYS A 32 -14.31 20.68 -10.97
C LYS A 32 -14.86 22.12 -11.15
N HIS A 33 -16.18 22.29 -11.15
CA HIS A 33 -16.84 23.57 -10.96
C HIS A 33 -16.62 24.06 -9.51
N HIS A 34 -15.48 24.70 -9.29
CA HIS A 34 -15.23 25.55 -8.12
C HIS A 34 -16.26 26.70 -8.10
N GLN A 35 -17.45 26.44 -7.58
CA GLN A 35 -18.20 27.51 -6.96
C GLN A 35 -17.47 27.93 -5.68
N PRO A 36 -17.40 29.23 -5.37
CA PRO A 36 -16.79 29.67 -4.12
C PRO A 36 -17.45 28.95 -2.96
N ALA A 37 -16.64 28.37 -2.07
CA ALA A 37 -17.10 27.65 -0.90
C ALA A 37 -18.06 28.54 -0.11
N GLN A 38 -19.35 28.21 -0.14
CA GLN A 38 -20.33 28.87 0.72
C GLN A 38 -20.08 28.40 2.14
N THR A 39 -19.71 29.32 3.03
CA THR A 39 -19.52 29.01 4.44
C THR A 39 -20.87 28.67 5.06
N PHE A 40 -21.10 27.40 5.39
CA PHE A 40 -22.27 26.97 6.15
C PHE A 40 -22.04 27.20 7.64
N THR A 41 -22.62 28.27 8.20
CA THR A 41 -22.42 28.67 9.61
C THR A 41 -23.36 27.99 10.59
N CYS A 42 -24.46 27.39 10.12
CA CYS A 42 -25.49 26.78 10.95
C CYS A 42 -25.15 25.36 11.44
N PHE A 43 -23.95 24.83 11.14
CA PHE A 43 -23.57 23.48 11.54
C PHE A 43 -23.65 23.28 13.06
N GLY A 44 -23.28 24.29 13.85
CA GLY A 44 -23.34 24.24 15.31
C GLY A 44 -24.75 24.18 15.88
N ASP A 45 -25.75 24.63 15.10
CA ASP A 45 -27.16 24.69 15.53
C ASP A 45 -27.89 23.34 15.32
N LEU A 46 -27.25 22.40 14.62
CA LEU A 46 -27.79 21.07 14.39
C LEU A 46 -27.79 20.24 15.69
N PRO A 47 -28.81 19.40 15.93
CA PRO A 47 -28.79 18.45 17.03
C PRO A 47 -27.54 17.56 17.00
N PRO A 48 -26.97 17.19 18.17
CA PRO A 48 -25.74 16.39 18.23
C PRO A 48 -25.78 15.10 17.40
N GLU A 49 -26.93 14.43 17.35
CA GLU A 49 -27.13 13.18 16.59
C GLU A 49 -26.92 13.41 15.09
N ILE A 50 -27.40 14.55 14.57
CA ILE A 50 -27.25 14.93 13.17
C ILE A 50 -25.79 15.32 12.88
N ARG A 51 -25.16 16.08 13.78
CA ARG A 51 -23.73 16.45 13.63
C ARG A 51 -22.84 15.22 13.62
N LEU A 52 -23.08 14.26 14.52
CA LEU A 52 -22.37 12.98 14.57
C LEU A 52 -22.59 12.16 13.29
N SER A 53 -23.83 12.07 12.81
CA SER A 53 -24.13 11.38 11.54
C SER A 53 -23.36 11.99 10.37
N ILE A 54 -23.28 13.32 10.30
CA ILE A 54 -22.49 14.02 9.27
C ILE A 54 -21.00 13.67 9.39
N TRP A 55 -20.46 13.66 10.61
CA TRP A 55 -19.06 13.27 10.83
C TRP A 55 -18.77 11.81 10.49
N GLU A 56 -19.69 10.89 10.77
CA GLU A 56 -19.58 9.48 10.40
C GLU A 56 -19.51 9.30 8.88
N VAL A 57 -20.29 10.08 8.13
CA VAL A 57 -20.24 10.08 6.65
C VAL A 57 -18.89 10.58 6.10
N LEU A 58 -18.13 11.39 6.84
CA LEU A 58 -16.78 11.80 6.42
C LEU A 58 -15.70 10.73 6.66
N ILE A 59 -16.04 9.61 7.32
CA ILE A 59 -15.13 8.47 7.47
C ILE A 59 -15.18 7.66 6.18
N GLN A 60 -14.29 7.99 5.25
CA GLN A 60 -14.16 7.31 3.96
C GLN A 60 -12.90 6.42 3.92
N PRO A 61 -12.90 5.32 3.14
CA PRO A 61 -11.73 4.52 2.84
C PRO A 61 -10.64 5.36 2.20
N ARG A 62 -9.43 5.21 2.71
CA ARG A 62 -8.25 5.88 2.19
C ARG A 62 -7.27 4.88 1.63
N ILE A 63 -6.46 5.32 0.69
CA ILE A 63 -5.33 4.53 0.19
C ILE A 63 -4.06 5.13 0.76
N VAL A 64 -3.43 4.36 1.63
CA VAL A 64 -2.13 4.68 2.21
C VAL A 64 -1.07 3.91 1.44
N LEU A 65 -0.19 4.63 0.77
CA LEU A 65 0.97 4.09 0.09
C LEU A 65 2.14 3.96 1.07
N ALA A 66 2.79 2.79 1.07
CA ALA A 66 4.06 2.55 1.74
C ALA A 66 5.11 2.15 0.67
N ALA A 67 6.10 3.01 0.48
CA ALA A 67 7.18 2.83 -0.47
C ALA A 67 8.44 2.31 0.22
N CYS A 68 8.97 1.17 -0.24
CA CYS A 68 10.31 0.72 0.10
C CYS A 68 11.33 1.32 -0.89
N VAL A 69 12.15 2.26 -0.41
CA VAL A 69 13.06 3.03 -1.25
C VAL A 69 14.50 2.61 -0.99
N ASP A 70 15.26 2.34 -2.06
CA ASP A 70 16.71 2.17 -2.03
C ASP A 70 17.43 3.46 -2.46
N ASN A 71 18.63 3.73 -1.96
CA ASN A 71 19.44 4.87 -2.39
C ASN A 71 19.71 4.87 -3.90
N ARG A 72 19.82 3.69 -4.51
CA ARG A 72 20.06 3.51 -5.95
C ARG A 72 18.85 3.88 -6.82
N CYS A 73 17.63 3.63 -6.34
CA CYS A 73 16.40 3.86 -7.09
C CYS A 73 15.58 5.05 -6.56
N LYS A 74 16.06 5.76 -5.53
CA LYS A 74 15.36 6.88 -4.87
C LYS A 74 14.70 7.86 -5.84
N VAL A 75 15.44 8.33 -6.84
CA VAL A 75 14.92 9.32 -7.81
C VAL A 75 13.74 8.75 -8.60
N GLN A 76 13.83 7.48 -9.01
CA GLN A 76 12.78 6.79 -9.75
C GLN A 76 11.55 6.56 -8.86
N LYS A 77 11.75 6.09 -7.61
CA LYS A 77 10.67 5.87 -6.65
C LYS A 77 9.95 7.16 -6.26
N HIS A 78 10.70 8.23 -6.03
CA HIS A 78 10.13 9.56 -5.78
C HIS A 78 9.34 10.09 -6.98
N ALA A 79 9.80 9.83 -8.21
CA ALA A 79 9.03 10.16 -9.41
C ALA A 79 7.72 9.34 -9.51
N GLN A 80 7.76 8.03 -9.21
CA GLN A 80 6.57 7.17 -9.17
C GLN A 80 5.56 7.63 -8.10
N MET A 81 6.04 8.02 -6.91
CA MET A 81 5.21 8.59 -5.86
C MET A 81 4.61 9.94 -6.25
N ALA A 82 5.39 10.78 -6.94
CA ALA A 82 4.94 12.10 -7.42
C ALA A 82 3.94 12.03 -8.58
N LYS A 83 3.92 10.94 -9.36
CA LYS A 83 2.87 10.69 -10.37
C LYS A 83 1.49 10.48 -9.72
N ARG A 84 1.45 10.06 -8.45
CA ARG A 84 0.21 9.79 -7.72
C ARG A 84 -0.29 11.05 -7.02
N SER A 85 -1.61 11.18 -6.90
CA SER A 85 -2.20 12.27 -6.11
C SER A 85 -1.65 12.24 -4.69
N THR A 86 -1.50 13.40 -4.08
CA THR A 86 -1.08 13.52 -2.68
C THR A 86 -2.15 14.27 -1.94
N THR A 87 -2.74 13.63 -0.94
CA THR A 87 -3.72 14.25 -0.06
C THR A 87 -3.12 14.45 1.33
N ARG A 88 -3.91 14.97 2.26
CA ARG A 88 -3.45 15.20 3.64
C ARG A 88 -3.15 13.86 4.32
N SER A 89 -1.96 13.75 4.91
CA SER A 89 -1.56 12.55 5.66
C SER A 89 -2.48 12.26 6.86
N ILE A 90 -2.96 13.32 7.52
CA ILE A 90 -3.81 13.20 8.70
C ILE A 90 -5.29 13.34 8.30
N PRO A 91 -6.17 12.39 8.69
CA PRO A 91 -7.61 12.47 8.44
C PRO A 91 -8.20 13.82 8.83
N VAL A 92 -9.03 14.39 7.96
CA VAL A 92 -9.61 15.73 8.17
C VAL A 92 -10.35 15.84 9.50
N LEU A 93 -11.08 14.79 9.89
CA LEU A 93 -11.85 14.73 11.14
C LEU A 93 -10.99 14.92 12.40
N LEU A 94 -9.70 14.57 12.35
CA LEU A 94 -8.77 14.78 13.47
C LEU A 94 -8.36 16.24 13.65
N HIS A 95 -8.73 17.15 12.75
CA HIS A 95 -8.34 18.57 12.79
C HIS A 95 -9.50 19.55 12.84
N VAL A 96 -10.74 19.14 12.51
CA VAL A 96 -11.88 20.08 12.44
C VAL A 96 -12.24 20.63 13.82
N ASN A 97 -12.70 19.78 14.75
CA ASN A 97 -13.05 20.21 16.11
C ASN A 97 -12.89 19.06 17.13
N ARG A 98 -13.33 19.27 18.39
CA ARG A 98 -13.22 18.25 19.45
C ARG A 98 -14.16 17.07 19.24
N GLU A 99 -15.36 17.31 18.74
CA GLU A 99 -16.37 16.27 18.50
C GLU A 99 -15.94 15.35 17.36
N SER A 100 -15.56 15.91 16.21
CA SER A 100 -15.06 15.17 15.05
C SER A 100 -13.82 14.35 15.41
N ARG A 101 -12.90 14.93 16.20
CA ARG A 101 -11.69 14.23 16.66
C ARG A 101 -12.04 13.06 17.57
N THR A 102 -12.98 13.26 18.50
CA THR A 102 -13.41 12.19 19.43
C THR A 102 -14.03 11.02 18.67
N LEU A 103 -14.82 11.30 17.63
CA LEU A 103 -15.35 10.26 16.74
C LEU A 103 -14.20 9.58 15.98
N ALA A 104 -13.35 10.35 15.29
CA ALA A 104 -12.27 9.81 14.46
C ALA A 104 -11.29 8.91 15.22
N LEU A 105 -10.95 9.25 16.47
CA LEU A 105 -10.05 8.45 17.31
C LEU A 105 -10.64 7.08 17.70
N ARG A 106 -11.93 6.81 17.45
CA ARG A 106 -12.53 5.47 17.60
C ARG A 106 -12.25 4.57 16.39
N HIS A 107 -11.86 5.16 15.26
CA HIS A 107 -11.68 4.46 13.98
C HIS A 107 -10.25 4.48 13.49
N TYR A 108 -9.51 5.56 13.76
CA TYR A 108 -8.15 5.76 13.29
C TYR A 108 -7.14 5.54 14.42
N GLU A 109 -6.09 4.77 14.12
CA GLU A 109 -4.94 4.55 14.98
C GLU A 109 -3.67 5.02 14.29
N LEU A 110 -2.72 5.56 15.06
CA LEU A 110 -1.39 5.89 14.54
C LEU A 110 -0.54 4.61 14.51
N THR A 111 -0.15 4.16 13.32
CA THR A 111 0.45 2.84 13.09
C THR A 111 1.61 2.89 12.08
N PHE A 112 2.12 1.70 11.72
CA PHE A 112 3.21 1.42 10.79
C PHE A 112 4.57 1.93 11.27
N ALA A 113 4.87 1.65 12.54
CA ALA A 113 6.26 1.64 12.96
C ALA A 113 6.99 0.52 12.20
N TRP A 114 8.19 0.79 11.74
CA TRP A 114 8.92 -0.12 10.86
C TRP A 114 10.38 -0.23 11.22
N LYS A 115 10.99 -1.35 10.86
CA LYS A 115 12.40 -1.63 11.08
C LYS A 115 12.96 -2.51 9.98
N ILE A 116 14.10 -2.10 9.44
CA ILE A 116 14.83 -2.89 8.45
C ILE A 116 15.58 -4.02 9.16
N PRO A 117 15.51 -5.26 8.66
CA PRO A 117 16.30 -6.37 9.17
C PRO A 117 17.80 -6.04 9.17
N PRO A 118 18.56 -6.39 10.22
CA PRO A 118 19.97 -6.01 10.34
C PRO A 118 20.86 -6.39 9.15
N ARG A 119 20.50 -7.46 8.41
CA ARG A 119 21.23 -7.93 7.22
C ARG A 119 21.15 -6.95 6.05
N LEU A 120 20.04 -6.22 5.94
CA LEU A 120 19.82 -5.18 4.94
C LEU A 120 20.07 -3.77 5.47
N ALA A 121 20.24 -3.63 6.78
CA ALA A 121 20.48 -2.34 7.40
C ALA A 121 21.85 -1.81 6.97
N ALA A 122 21.88 -0.55 6.55
CA ALA A 122 23.12 0.16 6.36
C ALA A 122 23.90 0.23 7.69
N PRO A 123 25.25 0.31 7.67
CA PRO A 123 26.03 0.51 8.90
C PRO A 123 25.54 1.74 9.67
N GLU A 124 25.68 1.71 11.00
CA GLU A 124 25.15 2.73 11.95
C GLU A 124 25.60 4.18 11.65
N THR A 125 26.63 4.37 10.82
CA THR A 125 27.13 5.66 10.34
C THR A 125 26.27 6.30 9.24
N SER A 126 25.20 5.64 8.80
CA SER A 126 24.27 6.13 7.78
C SER A 126 23.33 7.22 8.34
N VAL A 127 23.12 8.29 7.57
CA VAL A 127 22.17 9.37 7.92
C VAL A 127 20.71 8.94 7.74
N LEU A 128 20.46 7.86 6.99
CA LEU A 128 19.12 7.35 6.71
C LEU A 128 18.62 6.44 7.84
N PRO A 129 17.32 6.52 8.20
CA PRO A 129 16.76 5.73 9.28
C PRO A 129 16.73 4.24 8.92
N ALA A 130 17.25 3.37 9.78
CA ALA A 130 17.06 1.92 9.69
C ALA A 130 15.74 1.45 10.34
N GLN A 131 15.04 2.37 11.01
CA GLN A 131 13.74 2.16 11.65
C GLN A 131 13.00 3.49 11.76
N GLY A 132 11.68 3.44 11.83
CA GLY A 132 10.83 4.62 12.00
C GLY A 132 9.68 4.36 12.96
N ASP A 133 9.28 5.41 13.69
CA ASP A 133 8.10 5.38 14.55
C ASP A 133 6.81 5.37 13.73
N ALA A 134 5.71 4.95 14.37
CA ALA A 134 4.37 5.02 13.79
C ALA A 134 4.01 6.48 13.48
N ARG A 135 3.73 6.77 12.20
CA ARG A 135 3.47 8.14 11.71
C ARG A 135 2.23 8.24 10.83
N VAL A 136 1.56 7.14 10.57
CA VAL A 136 0.44 7.07 9.64
C VAL A 136 -0.82 6.76 10.42
N TRP A 137 -1.82 7.63 10.31
CA TRP A 137 -3.16 7.29 10.76
C TRP A 137 -3.76 6.28 9.81
N PHE A 138 -4.32 5.19 10.33
CA PHE A 138 -4.93 4.12 9.54
C PHE A 138 -6.19 3.60 10.23
N ASN A 139 -7.22 3.34 9.45
CA ASN A 139 -8.43 2.64 9.87
C ASN A 139 -8.43 1.24 9.26
N TYR A 140 -8.07 0.24 10.06
CA TYR A 140 -7.96 -1.16 9.61
C TYR A 140 -9.24 -1.76 9.03
N ASN A 141 -10.39 -1.15 9.27
CA ASN A 141 -11.66 -1.62 8.73
C ASN A 141 -11.97 -1.08 7.33
N LEU A 142 -11.36 0.03 6.92
CA LEU A 142 -11.73 0.74 5.69
C LEU A 142 -10.52 1.05 4.80
N ASP A 143 -9.40 1.45 5.40
CA ASP A 143 -8.23 1.89 4.64
C ASP A 143 -7.52 0.70 3.97
N ALA A 144 -6.90 0.98 2.83
CA ALA A 144 -6.07 0.05 2.10
C ALA A 144 -4.59 0.44 2.18
N LEU A 145 -3.72 -0.56 2.35
CA LEU A 145 -2.27 -0.39 2.26
C LEU A 145 -1.80 -0.74 0.84
N LEU A 146 -1.24 0.22 0.11
CA LEU A 146 -0.63 0.04 -1.20
C LEU A 146 0.89 -0.03 -1.06
N LEU A 147 1.48 -1.17 -1.41
CA LEU A 147 2.92 -1.38 -1.41
C LEU A 147 3.54 -0.91 -2.73
N LEU A 148 4.60 -0.12 -2.63
CA LEU A 148 5.40 0.37 -3.75
C LEU A 148 6.90 0.13 -3.46
N GLY A 149 7.71 0.07 -4.50
CA GLY A 149 9.15 -0.01 -4.39
C GLY A 149 9.70 -1.44 -4.30
N GLU A 150 10.86 -1.59 -3.67
CA GLU A 150 11.54 -2.89 -3.56
C GLU A 150 10.75 -3.83 -2.63
N LEU A 151 9.88 -4.68 -3.22
CA LEU A 151 9.02 -5.60 -2.46
C LEU A 151 9.82 -6.76 -1.83
N GLU A 152 10.87 -7.22 -2.51
CA GLU A 152 11.74 -8.31 -2.07
C GLU A 152 13.23 -7.92 -2.23
N PRO A 153 13.77 -7.07 -1.35
CA PRO A 153 15.17 -6.70 -1.38
C PRO A 153 16.07 -7.85 -0.95
N TYR A 154 17.24 -7.94 -1.59
CA TYR A 154 18.27 -8.95 -1.33
C TYR A 154 19.51 -8.33 -0.69
N ASP A 155 20.15 -9.08 0.22
CA ASP A 155 21.46 -8.72 0.75
C ASP A 155 22.60 -9.07 -0.23
N GLU A 156 23.83 -8.75 0.14
CA GLU A 156 25.03 -9.03 -0.66
C GLU A 156 25.31 -10.54 -0.85
N PHE A 157 24.66 -11.40 -0.07
CA PHE A 157 24.78 -12.85 -0.12
C PHE A 157 23.58 -13.51 -0.82
N GLY A 158 22.60 -12.73 -1.29
CA GLY A 158 21.42 -13.22 -1.99
C GLY A 158 20.29 -13.72 -1.08
N PHE A 159 20.29 -13.37 0.22
CA PHE A 159 19.13 -13.62 1.08
C PHE A 159 18.11 -12.51 0.92
N SER A 160 16.86 -12.87 0.64
CA SER A 160 15.76 -11.91 0.60
C SER A 160 15.25 -11.56 1.99
N SER A 161 14.78 -10.33 2.17
CA SER A 161 13.95 -9.94 3.30
C SER A 161 12.81 -9.06 2.82
N PRO A 162 11.64 -9.63 2.52
CA PRO A 162 10.52 -8.91 1.92
C PRO A 162 10.07 -7.71 2.75
N MET A 163 9.63 -6.65 2.08
CA MET A 163 9.23 -5.40 2.76
C MET A 163 8.06 -5.60 3.73
N SER A 164 7.22 -6.62 3.53
CA SER A 164 6.12 -6.96 4.44
C SER A 164 6.62 -7.36 5.84
N HIS A 165 7.88 -7.76 5.97
CA HIS A 165 8.53 -8.05 7.24
C HIS A 165 9.12 -6.81 7.92
N PHE A 166 9.16 -5.65 7.25
CA PHE A 166 9.68 -4.41 7.84
C PHE A 166 8.66 -3.80 8.80
N PHE A 167 7.37 -4.05 8.55
CA PHE A 167 6.28 -3.69 9.44
C PHE A 167 6.19 -4.62 10.65
N ARG A 168 5.68 -4.08 11.76
CA ARG A 168 5.29 -4.88 12.92
C ARG A 168 4.24 -5.92 12.53
N LYS A 169 4.35 -7.13 13.10
CA LYS A 169 3.44 -8.23 12.80
C LYS A 169 2.00 -7.90 13.24
N GLU A 170 1.88 -7.16 14.32
CA GLU A 170 0.61 -6.74 14.90
C GLU A 170 -0.16 -5.80 13.97
N ASP A 171 0.56 -4.94 13.24
CA ASP A 171 -0.04 -4.00 12.28
C ASP A 171 -0.50 -4.77 11.03
N THR A 172 0.37 -5.59 10.42
CA THR A 172 0.03 -6.30 9.19
C THR A 172 -1.07 -7.35 9.38
N ALA A 173 -1.12 -7.99 10.56
CA ALA A 173 -2.14 -8.98 10.89
C ALA A 173 -3.58 -8.46 10.84
N ARG A 174 -3.76 -7.14 10.97
CA ARG A 174 -5.07 -6.48 11.01
C ARG A 174 -5.49 -5.87 9.67
N ILE A 175 -4.60 -5.84 8.68
CA ILE A 175 -4.89 -5.25 7.37
C ILE A 175 -5.88 -6.13 6.62
N LYS A 176 -7.04 -5.55 6.28
CA LYS A 176 -8.09 -6.22 5.48
C LYS A 176 -7.95 -5.96 3.98
N HIS A 177 -7.43 -4.79 3.62
CA HIS A 177 -7.28 -4.36 2.24
C HIS A 177 -5.81 -4.08 1.95
N ILE A 178 -5.21 -4.90 1.08
CA ILE A 178 -3.82 -4.76 0.67
C ILE A 178 -3.71 -4.75 -0.85
N ALA A 179 -2.85 -3.87 -1.34
CA ALA A 179 -2.52 -3.74 -2.73
C ALA A 179 -1.00 -3.67 -2.93
N CYS A 180 -0.51 -4.03 -4.11
CA CYS A 180 0.86 -3.75 -4.54
C CYS A 180 0.87 -3.25 -5.98
N ALA A 181 1.81 -2.34 -6.30
CA ALA A 181 1.95 -1.84 -7.64
C ALA A 181 2.54 -2.91 -8.58
N PHE A 182 1.91 -3.10 -9.74
CA PHE A 182 2.31 -4.09 -10.73
C PHE A 182 3.73 -3.87 -11.27
N GLU A 183 4.12 -2.61 -11.44
CA GLU A 183 5.46 -2.20 -11.89
C GLU A 183 6.59 -2.76 -10.99
N GLU A 184 6.28 -3.09 -9.73
CA GLU A 184 7.23 -3.61 -8.74
C GLU A 184 7.34 -5.14 -8.74
N LEU A 185 6.43 -5.84 -9.41
CA LEU A 185 6.53 -7.29 -9.60
C LEU A 185 7.56 -7.64 -10.67
N HIS A 186 7.99 -6.66 -11.47
CA HIS A 186 9.10 -6.81 -12.42
C HIS A 186 9.00 -8.09 -13.28
N LEU A 187 7.79 -8.41 -13.75
CA LEU A 187 7.42 -9.67 -14.42
C LEU A 187 8.29 -10.06 -15.64
N SER A 188 9.03 -9.11 -16.22
CA SER A 188 9.95 -9.36 -17.34
C SER A 188 11.37 -9.73 -16.89
N LEU A 189 11.71 -9.45 -15.63
CA LEU A 189 13.05 -9.60 -15.07
C LEU A 189 13.17 -10.82 -14.14
N TYR A 190 12.05 -11.30 -13.58
CA TYR A 190 12.04 -12.39 -12.62
C TYR A 190 11.36 -13.65 -13.15
N GLU A 191 11.88 -14.80 -12.72
CA GLU A 191 11.24 -16.10 -12.91
C GLU A 191 9.94 -16.18 -12.08
N SER A 192 9.00 -17.03 -12.47
CA SER A 192 7.70 -17.18 -11.81
C SER A 192 7.80 -17.43 -10.30
N ASP A 193 8.87 -18.09 -9.89
CA ASP A 193 9.10 -18.50 -8.51
C ASP A 193 9.47 -17.32 -7.60
N SER A 194 10.18 -16.31 -8.12
CA SER A 194 10.51 -15.09 -7.37
C SER A 194 9.27 -14.23 -7.16
N ILE A 195 8.41 -14.09 -8.18
CA ILE A 195 7.14 -13.37 -8.04
C ILE A 195 6.27 -14.06 -6.99
N PHE A 196 6.22 -15.39 -7.02
CA PHE A 196 5.51 -16.15 -6.00
C PHE A 196 6.08 -15.88 -4.60
N GLY A 197 7.40 -15.96 -4.43
CA GLY A 197 8.07 -15.68 -3.14
C GLY A 197 7.69 -14.32 -2.59
N THR A 198 7.80 -13.27 -3.42
CA THR A 198 7.39 -11.91 -3.07
C THR A 198 5.93 -11.86 -2.60
N LEU A 199 5.00 -12.41 -3.38
CA LEU A 199 3.56 -12.34 -3.09
C LEU A 199 3.16 -13.16 -1.87
N PHE A 200 3.75 -14.34 -1.70
CA PHE A 200 3.52 -15.20 -0.56
C PHE A 200 3.83 -14.46 0.75
N HIS A 201 4.96 -13.74 0.81
CA HIS A 201 5.33 -12.98 1.99
C HIS A 201 4.41 -11.79 2.27
N ILE A 202 3.78 -11.21 1.26
CA ILE A 202 2.76 -10.16 1.48
C ILE A 202 1.50 -10.77 2.08
N ILE A 203 1.02 -11.86 1.47
CA ILE A 203 -0.20 -12.57 1.85
C ILE A 203 -0.08 -13.19 3.25
N ASP A 204 1.02 -13.89 3.54
CA ASP A 204 1.27 -14.53 4.84
C ASP A 204 1.31 -13.50 5.99
N ARG A 205 1.84 -12.30 5.72
CA ARG A 205 1.90 -11.22 6.71
C ARG A 205 0.56 -10.52 6.94
N CYS A 206 -0.40 -10.70 6.05
CA CYS A 206 -1.72 -10.05 6.09
C CYS A 206 -2.87 -11.08 6.14
N PRO A 207 -2.94 -11.93 7.18
CA PRO A 207 -3.95 -13.00 7.29
C PRO A 207 -5.41 -12.51 7.35
N ALA A 208 -5.66 -11.24 7.71
CA ALA A 208 -7.01 -10.68 7.69
C ALA A 208 -7.47 -10.26 6.29
N ALA A 209 -6.56 -10.17 5.31
CA ALA A 209 -6.90 -9.86 3.94
C ALA A 209 -7.50 -11.10 3.25
N GLN A 210 -8.58 -10.90 2.51
CA GLN A 210 -9.17 -11.94 1.65
C GLN A 210 -8.70 -11.83 0.20
N ARG A 211 -8.15 -10.66 -0.16
CA ARG A 211 -7.72 -10.34 -1.51
C ARG A 211 -6.42 -9.56 -1.49
N LEU A 212 -5.56 -9.86 -2.45
CA LEU A 212 -4.42 -9.03 -2.82
C LEU A 212 -4.76 -8.33 -4.14
N LEU A 213 -4.74 -7.01 -4.12
CA LEU A 213 -4.97 -6.20 -5.31
C LEU A 213 -3.64 -5.84 -5.96
N ILE A 214 -3.53 -6.01 -7.27
CA ILE A 214 -2.36 -5.63 -8.04
C ILE A 214 -2.76 -4.42 -8.89
N THR A 215 -2.23 -3.24 -8.57
CA THR A 215 -2.59 -2.02 -9.27
C THR A 215 -1.77 -1.87 -10.54
N THR A 216 -2.45 -1.65 -11.66
CA THR A 216 -1.81 -1.35 -12.95
C THR A 216 -1.96 0.11 -13.29
N THR A 217 -0.87 0.72 -13.76
CA THR A 217 -0.91 2.07 -14.32
C THR A 217 -1.48 2.04 -15.74
N THR A 218 -1.86 3.20 -16.27
CA THR A 218 -2.31 3.32 -17.68
C THR A 218 -1.23 2.82 -18.65
N GLU A 219 0.03 3.14 -18.39
CA GLU A 219 1.21 2.68 -19.14
C GLU A 219 1.28 1.14 -19.21
N ASP A 220 0.97 0.44 -18.11
CA ASP A 220 0.94 -1.02 -18.05
C ASP A 220 -0.21 -1.62 -18.87
N THR A 221 -1.39 -0.98 -18.81
CA THR A 221 -2.60 -1.48 -19.49
C THR A 221 -2.53 -1.32 -21.00
N GLU A 222 -1.95 -0.23 -21.50
CA GLU A 222 -1.76 0.01 -22.94
C GLU A 222 -0.83 -1.02 -23.56
N THR A 223 0.19 -1.47 -22.81
CA THR A 223 1.16 -2.45 -23.27
C THR A 223 0.59 -3.87 -23.35
N ARG A 224 -0.38 -4.22 -22.48
CA ARG A 224 -0.84 -5.61 -22.28
C ARG A 224 -2.31 -5.86 -22.65
N HIS A 225 -3.07 -4.84 -23.04
CA HIS A 225 -4.50 -4.91 -23.43
C HIS A 225 -5.38 -5.72 -22.46
N LEU A 226 -5.21 -5.49 -21.15
CA LEU A 226 -5.99 -6.19 -20.11
C LEU A 226 -7.35 -5.50 -19.90
N ARG A 227 -8.43 -6.28 -19.78
CA ARG A 227 -9.72 -5.80 -19.24
C ARG A 227 -9.70 -5.92 -17.73
N LEU A 228 -9.94 -4.83 -17.02
CA LEU A 228 -9.86 -4.73 -15.56
C LEU A 228 -11.22 -4.33 -14.96
N PRO A 229 -11.54 -4.74 -13.71
CA PRO A 229 -10.79 -5.68 -12.88
C PRO A 229 -10.88 -7.12 -13.42
N THR A 230 -9.84 -7.95 -13.20
CA THR A 230 -9.86 -9.35 -13.65
C THR A 230 -9.13 -10.32 -12.71
N LEU A 231 -9.76 -11.49 -12.52
CA LEU A 231 -9.15 -12.68 -11.92
C LEU A 231 -8.40 -13.53 -12.95
N ASP A 232 -8.69 -13.35 -14.25
CA ASP A 232 -8.00 -14.05 -15.32
C ASP A 232 -6.67 -13.37 -15.62
N ASN A 233 -5.75 -13.46 -14.67
CA ASN A 233 -4.41 -12.89 -14.76
C ASN A 233 -3.35 -13.96 -14.51
N VAL A 234 -2.15 -13.73 -15.07
CA VAL A 234 -1.03 -14.68 -14.97
C VAL A 234 -0.65 -14.91 -13.51
N VAL A 235 -0.73 -13.89 -12.67
CA VAL A 235 -0.36 -13.98 -11.25
C VAL A 235 -1.29 -14.92 -10.48
N GLN A 236 -2.61 -14.79 -10.66
CA GLN A 236 -3.61 -15.69 -10.07
C GLN A 236 -3.45 -17.13 -10.57
N LYS A 237 -3.13 -17.31 -11.87
CA LYS A 237 -2.89 -18.65 -12.44
C LYS A 237 -1.65 -19.30 -11.83
N LEU A 238 -0.55 -18.56 -11.72
CA LEU A 238 0.67 -19.02 -11.07
C LEU A 238 0.42 -19.37 -9.59
N TRP A 239 -0.30 -18.51 -8.88
CA TRP A 239 -0.69 -18.74 -7.48
C TRP A 239 -1.51 -20.02 -7.32
N SER A 240 -2.53 -20.20 -8.16
CA SER A 240 -3.40 -21.38 -8.13
C SER A 240 -2.63 -22.66 -8.47
N ALA A 241 -1.75 -22.61 -9.47
CA ALA A 241 -0.89 -23.75 -9.83
C ALA A 241 0.04 -24.16 -8.69
N PHE A 242 0.62 -23.18 -7.99
CA PHE A 242 1.47 -23.43 -6.82
C PHE A 242 0.70 -24.08 -5.67
N LEU A 243 -0.46 -23.54 -5.30
CA LEU A 243 -1.26 -24.07 -4.20
C LEU A 243 -1.67 -25.53 -4.45
N ASN A 244 -2.00 -25.86 -5.71
CA ASN A 244 -2.32 -27.23 -6.09
C ASN A 244 -1.10 -28.18 -6.05
N GLY A 245 0.13 -27.64 -6.15
CA GLY A 245 1.37 -28.41 -6.17
C GLY A 245 2.03 -28.61 -4.80
N THR A 246 1.49 -28.02 -3.73
CA THR A 246 2.13 -28.02 -2.40
C THR A 246 1.23 -28.58 -1.30
N THR A 247 1.84 -29.21 -0.29
CA THR A 247 1.12 -29.81 0.85
C THR A 247 1.01 -28.86 2.06
N CYS A 248 1.59 -27.65 1.96
CA CYS A 248 1.75 -26.70 3.05
C CYS A 248 0.76 -25.53 2.91
N VAL A 249 -0.52 -25.82 2.72
CA VAL A 249 -1.55 -24.80 2.47
C VAL A 249 -2.60 -24.82 3.58
N ASN A 250 -2.86 -23.65 4.17
CA ASN A 250 -4.03 -23.47 5.03
C ASN A 250 -5.21 -22.91 4.22
N GLU A 251 -6.44 -23.05 4.72
CA GLU A 251 -7.64 -22.62 4.00
C GLU A 251 -7.64 -21.12 3.65
N SER A 252 -6.99 -20.29 4.46
CA SER A 252 -6.86 -18.85 4.21
C SER A 252 -6.03 -18.55 2.97
N LEU A 253 -4.91 -19.23 2.79
CA LEU A 253 -4.04 -19.11 1.62
C LEU A 253 -4.71 -19.66 0.36
N ALA A 254 -5.45 -20.76 0.50
CA ALA A 254 -6.18 -21.38 -0.61
C ALA A 254 -7.29 -20.47 -1.17
N ASN A 255 -7.96 -19.72 -0.29
CA ASN A 255 -9.08 -18.85 -0.65
C ASN A 255 -8.65 -17.42 -1.03
N MET A 256 -7.35 -17.10 -0.97
CA MET A 256 -6.84 -15.79 -1.31
C MET A 256 -7.06 -15.48 -2.80
N GLN A 257 -7.66 -14.32 -3.10
CA GLN A 257 -7.89 -13.85 -4.46
C GLN A 257 -6.86 -12.79 -4.86
N ILE A 258 -6.15 -13.00 -5.96
CA ILE A 258 -5.22 -12.04 -6.54
C ILE A 258 -5.88 -11.39 -7.76
N LEU A 259 -6.28 -10.14 -7.60
CA LEU A 259 -7.01 -9.36 -8.60
C LEU A 259 -6.09 -8.30 -9.20
N MET A 260 -6.11 -8.17 -10.53
CA MET A 260 -5.54 -6.98 -11.17
C MET A 260 -6.62 -5.92 -11.31
N ILE A 261 -6.29 -4.67 -10.96
CA ILE A 261 -7.18 -3.52 -11.04
C ILE A 261 -6.43 -2.29 -11.53
N ALA A 262 -7.12 -1.41 -12.25
CA ALA A 262 -6.55 -0.12 -12.63
C ALA A 262 -6.33 0.73 -11.36
N GLU A 263 -5.19 1.41 -11.26
CA GLU A 263 -4.83 2.14 -10.03
C GLU A 263 -5.83 3.26 -9.70
N ASP A 264 -6.39 3.91 -10.71
CA ASP A 264 -7.46 4.92 -10.58
C ASP A 264 -8.79 4.33 -10.10
N GLY A 265 -9.04 3.04 -10.35
CA GLY A 265 -10.21 2.31 -9.87
C GLY A 265 -10.06 1.72 -8.46
N LEU A 266 -8.87 1.80 -7.84
CA LEU A 266 -8.62 1.17 -6.54
C LEU A 266 -9.54 1.71 -5.44
N ALA A 267 -9.73 3.04 -5.37
CA ALA A 267 -10.52 3.68 -4.33
C ALA A 267 -12.00 3.24 -4.40
N SER A 268 -12.59 3.34 -5.60
CA SER A 268 -13.95 2.87 -5.89
C SER A 268 -14.12 1.38 -5.56
N PHE A 269 -13.16 0.53 -5.92
CA PHE A 269 -13.25 -0.90 -5.63
C PHE A 269 -13.24 -1.20 -4.12
N ILE A 270 -12.35 -0.55 -3.35
CA ILE A 270 -12.32 -0.69 -1.89
C ILE A 270 -13.64 -0.21 -1.29
N ASN A 271 -14.20 0.88 -1.82
CA ASN A 271 -15.47 1.42 -1.37
C ASN A 271 -16.65 0.43 -1.59
N GLU A 272 -16.68 -0.27 -2.71
CA GLU A 272 -17.71 -1.28 -3.02
C GLU A 272 -17.57 -2.57 -2.20
N HIS A 273 -16.37 -2.87 -1.68
CA HIS A 273 -16.03 -4.14 -1.03
C HIS A 273 -15.62 -3.98 0.45
N ARG A 274 -16.18 -2.97 1.13
CA ARG A 274 -15.99 -2.72 2.58
C ARG A 274 -16.53 -3.85 3.46
#